data_AF-C3YT13-F1
#
_entry.id   AF-C3YT13-F1
#
_cell.length_a   1.000
_cell.length_b   1.000
_cell.length_c   1.000
_cell.angle_alpha   90.00
_cell.angle_beta   90.00
_cell.angle_gamma   90.00
#
_symmetry.space_group_name_H-M   'P 1'
#
loop_
_entity.id
_entity.type
_entity.pdbx_description
1 polymer ?
#
loop_
_entity_poly.entity_id
_entity_poly.type
_entity_poly.pdbx_seq_one_letter_code
_entity_poly.pdbx_strand_id
1 'polypeptide(L)'
;RCYRAYDQEQTFDEALTTCQADGGTMAMPRDDATNAFLVDLKNTANSDKHFYFGLDSNDGSWNFVDGGELNYTNWGAGQPSNLGAISHCLLYT
;
A
#
# COMPACT_ATOMS: atom_id res chain seq x y z
N ARG A 1 10.98 10.30 5.97
CA ARG A 1 9.91 9.40 5.48
C ARG A 1 8.70 9.67 6.33
N CYS A 2 7.64 10.20 5.75
CA CYS A 2 6.38 10.45 6.45
C CYS A 2 5.27 9.60 5.82
N TYR A 3 4.35 9.13 6.65
CA TYR A 3 3.27 8.25 6.20
C TYR A 3 1.93 8.71 6.76
N ARG A 4 0.86 8.45 6.02
CA ARG A 4 -0.51 8.77 6.44
C ARG A 4 -1.48 7.70 5.97
N ALA A 5 -2.41 7.29 6.83
CA ALA A 5 -3.49 6.38 6.48
C ALA A 5 -4.76 7.16 6.12
N TYR A 6 -5.42 6.78 5.03
CA TYR A 6 -6.70 7.33 4.58
C TYR A 6 -7.77 6.27 4.77
N ASP A 7 -8.58 6.40 5.83
CA ASP A 7 -9.71 5.49 6.07
C ASP A 7 -10.90 5.86 5.17
N GLN A 8 -10.71 5.69 3.85
CA GLN A 8 -11.72 5.91 2.82
C GLN A 8 -11.74 4.69 1.88
N GLU A 9 -12.92 4.14 1.63
CA GLU A 9 -13.08 3.04 0.68
C GLU A 9 -12.85 3.56 -0.74
N GLN A 10 -11.84 3.03 -1.41
CA GLN A 10 -11.40 3.45 -2.73
C GLN A 10 -10.96 2.23 -3.54
N THR A 11 -10.97 2.36 -4.86
CA THR A 11 -10.23 1.47 -5.76
C THR A 11 -8.73 1.76 -5.68
N PHE A 12 -7.89 0.85 -6.17
CA PHE A 12 -6.43 1.06 -6.20
C PHE A 12 -6.07 2.36 -6.95
N ASP A 13 -6.67 2.59 -8.12
CA ASP A 13 -6.39 3.76 -8.95
C ASP A 13 -6.82 5.07 -8.26
N GLU A 14 -7.97 5.08 -7.58
CA GLU A 14 -8.44 6.22 -6.79
C GLU A 14 -7.54 6.48 -5.58
N ALA A 15 -7.10 5.43 -4.90
CA ALA A 15 -6.17 5.52 -3.78
C ALA A 15 -4.81 6.07 -4.23
N LEU A 16 -4.30 5.62 -5.38
CA LEU A 16 -3.05 6.12 -5.96
C LEU A 16 -3.18 7.61 -6.28
N THR A 17 -4.27 7.99 -6.94
CA THR A 17 -4.57 9.38 -7.30
C THR A 17 -4.69 10.26 -6.06
N THR A 18 -5.36 9.79 -5.00
CA THR A 18 -5.51 10.51 -3.73
C THR A 18 -4.16 10.75 -3.08
N CYS A 19 -3.34 9.71 -3.01
CA CYS A 19 -2.03 9.79 -2.39
C CYS A 19 -1.06 10.68 -3.22
N GLN A 20 -1.19 10.71 -4.55
CA GLN A 20 -0.49 11.65 -5.44
C GLN A 20 -0.97 13.09 -5.30
N ALA A 21 -2.28 13.32 -5.14
CA ALA A 21 -2.85 14.66 -4.96
C ALA A 21 -2.36 15.33 -3.67
N ASP A 22 -2.10 14.54 -2.62
CA ASP A 22 -1.52 15.01 -1.36
C ASP A 22 0.03 15.13 -1.40
N GLY A 23 0.63 15.04 -2.59
CA GLY A 23 2.06 15.30 -2.82
C GLY A 23 2.99 14.12 -2.50
N GLY A 24 2.47 12.91 -2.38
CA GLY A 24 3.25 11.70 -2.20
C GLY A 24 2.87 10.58 -3.15
N THR A 25 3.00 9.35 -2.70
CA THR A 25 2.60 8.14 -3.44
C THR A 25 2.11 7.07 -2.46
N MET A 26 1.63 5.93 -2.93
CA MET A 26 1.30 4.82 -2.03
C MET A 26 2.53 4.31 -1.27
N ALA A 27 2.31 3.82 -0.04
CA ALA A 27 3.37 3.31 0.81
C ALA A 27 3.98 2.02 0.25
N MET A 28 5.31 1.96 0.22
CA MET A 28 6.09 0.86 -0.36
C MET A 28 7.09 0.37 0.70
N PRO A 29 6.70 -0.56 1.58
CA PRO A 29 7.62 -1.10 2.58
C PRO A 29 8.79 -1.81 1.90
N ARG A 30 10.02 -1.44 2.26
CA ARG A 30 11.26 -2.04 1.72
C ARG A 30 12.04 -2.84 2.78
N ASP A 31 11.50 -2.94 3.98
CA ASP A 31 12.07 -3.63 5.13
C ASP A 31 10.99 -3.93 6.18
N ASP A 32 11.31 -4.83 7.12
CA ASP A 32 10.39 -5.24 8.19
C ASP A 32 10.03 -4.11 9.15
N ALA A 33 10.95 -3.18 9.40
CA ALA A 33 10.72 -2.05 10.30
C ALA A 33 9.65 -1.11 9.74
N THR A 34 9.75 -0.79 8.44
CA THR A 34 8.76 0.02 7.72
C THR A 34 7.43 -0.70 7.66
N ASN A 35 7.43 -2.00 7.37
CA ASN A 35 6.19 -2.79 7.35
C ASN A 35 5.49 -2.82 8.72
N ALA A 36 6.24 -3.05 9.80
CA ALA A 36 5.70 -3.05 11.16
C ALA A 36 5.09 -1.69 11.53
N PHE A 37 5.78 -0.60 11.20
CA PHE A 37 5.27 0.76 11.39
C PHE A 37 3.98 1.02 10.59
N LEU A 38 3.91 0.58 9.33
CA LEU A 38 2.71 0.74 8.49
C LEU A 38 1.53 -0.07 9.02
N VAL A 39 1.77 -1.26 9.59
CA VAL A 39 0.73 -2.06 10.26
C VAL A 39 0.19 -1.33 11.49
N ASP A 40 1.04 -0.73 12.31
CA ASP A 40 0.61 0.05 13.47
C ASP A 40 -0.19 1.30 13.07
N LEU A 41 0.30 2.02 12.05
CA LEU A 41 -0.36 3.20 11.51
C LEU A 41 -1.76 2.88 10.96
N LYS A 42 -1.90 1.81 10.16
CA LYS A 42 -3.20 1.41 9.61
C LYS A 42 -4.15 0.99 10.72
N ASN A 43 -3.67 0.26 11.73
CA ASN A 43 -4.51 -0.24 12.82
C ASN A 43 -4.98 0.90 13.74
N THR A 44 -4.15 1.94 13.89
CA THR A 44 -4.51 3.18 14.58
C THR A 44 -5.59 3.95 13.83
N ALA A 45 -5.54 3.95 12.49
CA ALA A 45 -6.58 4.56 11.67
C ALA A 45 -7.88 3.74 11.68
N ASN A 46 -7.78 2.44 11.38
CA ASN A 46 -8.87 1.48 11.42
C ASN A 46 -8.33 0.03 11.40
N SER A 47 -8.43 -0.69 12.53
CA SER A 47 -7.95 -2.07 12.66
C SER A 47 -8.74 -3.10 11.87
N ASP A 48 -9.97 -2.77 11.46
CA ASP A 48 -10.88 -3.71 10.82
C ASP A 48 -10.79 -3.64 9.27
N LYS A 49 -9.97 -2.72 8.75
CA LYS A 49 -9.88 -2.45 7.31
C LYS A 49 -8.53 -2.84 6.72
N HIS A 50 -8.57 -3.22 5.45
CA HIS A 50 -7.38 -3.46 4.65
C HIS A 50 -6.94 -2.18 3.94
N PHE A 51 -5.63 -2.02 3.78
CA PHE A 51 -5.04 -0.87 3.11
C PHE A 51 -4.16 -1.31 1.94
N TYR A 52 -4.17 -0.53 0.86
CA TYR A 52 -3.30 -0.67 -0.29
C TYR A 52 -1.87 -0.25 0.03
N PHE A 53 -0.94 -0.98 -0.58
CA PHE A 53 0.46 -0.60 -0.72
C PHE A 53 0.77 -0.34 -2.19
N GLY A 54 1.82 0.43 -2.46
CA GLY A 54 2.22 0.84 -3.80
C GLY A 54 2.87 -0.29 -4.59
N LEU A 55 2.10 -1.30 -4.95
CA LEU A 55 2.53 -2.48 -5.71
C LEU A 55 1.72 -2.56 -7.01
N ASP A 56 2.41 -2.74 -8.12
CA ASP A 56 1.84 -2.85 -9.46
C ASP A 56 2.27 -4.19 -10.09
N SER A 57 1.34 -4.87 -10.75
CA SER A 57 1.57 -6.14 -11.46
C SER A 57 1.31 -6.05 -12.97
N ASN A 58 1.29 -4.85 -13.55
CA ASN A 58 0.91 -4.61 -14.96
C ASN A 58 1.66 -5.49 -15.98
N ASP A 59 2.92 -5.85 -15.72
CA ASP A 59 3.75 -6.68 -16.62
C ASP A 59 3.77 -8.17 -16.23
N GLY A 60 2.83 -8.63 -15.39
CA GLY A 60 2.80 -10.00 -14.87
C GLY A 60 3.85 -10.29 -13.80
N SER A 61 4.65 -9.27 -13.43
CA SER A 61 5.59 -9.28 -12.31
C SER A 61 5.24 -8.14 -11.36
N TRP A 62 5.31 -8.38 -10.06
CA TRP A 62 5.06 -7.35 -9.05
C TRP A 62 6.27 -6.40 -8.94
N ASN A 63 6.01 -5.11 -9.05
CA ASN A 63 6.98 -4.02 -8.89
C ASN A 63 6.40 -2.95 -7.96
N PHE A 64 7.25 -2.07 -7.44
CA PHE A 64 6.78 -0.89 -6.74
C PHE A 64 6.28 0.17 -7.73
N VAL A 65 5.24 0.92 -7.37
CA VAL A 65 4.65 1.98 -8.22
C VAL A 65 5.61 3.13 -8.52
N ASP A 66 6.74 3.23 -7.81
CA ASP A 66 7.82 4.17 -8.12
C ASP A 66 8.78 3.66 -9.22
N GLY A 67 8.50 2.49 -9.81
CA GLY A 67 9.37 1.82 -10.78
C GLY A 67 10.51 1.05 -10.15
N GLY A 68 10.59 0.98 -8.82
CA GLY A 68 11.58 0.17 -8.12
C GLY A 68 11.27 -1.32 -8.16
N GLU A 69 12.33 -2.12 -8.20
CA GLU A 69 12.22 -3.58 -8.10
C GLU A 69 11.61 -3.98 -6.74
N LEU A 70 10.73 -4.98 -6.77
CA LEU A 70 10.17 -5.57 -5.57
C LEU A 70 11.24 -6.39 -4.83
N ASN A 71 11.88 -5.75 -3.85
CA ASN A 71 12.93 -6.36 -3.04
C ASN A 71 12.47 -6.78 -1.64
N TYR A 72 11.21 -6.49 -1.29
CA TYR A 72 10.62 -6.83 0.00
C TYR A 72 9.19 -7.32 -0.19
N THR A 73 8.87 -8.43 0.47
CA THR A 73 7.52 -8.96 0.52
C THR A 73 7.26 -9.52 1.91
N ASN A 74 6.05 -9.31 2.41
CA ASN A 74 5.56 -9.93 3.64
C ASN A 74 4.12 -10.40 3.43
N TRP A 75 3.98 -11.27 2.44
CA TRP A 75 2.69 -11.78 2.01
C TRP A 75 2.05 -12.65 3.09
N GLY A 76 0.76 -12.43 3.33
CA GLY A 76 -0.05 -13.38 4.09
C GLY A 76 -0.18 -14.71 3.34
N ALA A 77 -0.56 -15.76 4.06
CA ALA A 77 -0.78 -17.07 3.43
C ALA A 77 -1.78 -16.98 2.26
N GLY A 78 -1.36 -17.45 1.08
CA GLY A 78 -2.18 -17.40 -0.14
C GLY A 78 -2.16 -16.07 -0.91
N GLN A 79 -1.31 -15.10 -0.51
CA GLN A 79 -1.07 -13.85 -1.24
C GLN A 79 0.23 -13.92 -2.07
N PRO A 80 0.33 -13.16 -3.18
CA PRO A 80 -0.67 -12.26 -3.73
C PRO A 80 -1.82 -13.00 -4.44
N SER A 81 -3.06 -12.64 -4.12
CA SER A 81 -4.27 -13.14 -4.79
C SER A 81 -4.85 -12.06 -5.69
N ASN A 82 -5.24 -12.39 -6.92
CA ASN A 82 -5.86 -11.46 -7.89
C ASN A 82 -7.31 -11.05 -7.54
N LEU A 83 -7.68 -11.04 -6.26
CA LEU A 83 -9.02 -10.69 -5.82
C LEU A 83 -9.07 -9.18 -5.60
N GLY A 84 -9.76 -8.48 -6.52
CA GLY A 84 -10.04 -7.04 -6.48
C GLY A 84 -10.86 -6.66 -5.26
N ALA A 85 -10.21 -6.63 -4.09
CA ALA A 85 -10.77 -6.11 -2.86
C ALA A 85 -10.60 -4.59 -2.86
N ILE A 86 -11.70 -3.90 -2.62
CA ILE A 86 -11.73 -2.47 -2.27
C ILE A 86 -10.91 -2.32 -0.98
N SER A 87 -9.86 -1.50 -0.99
CA SER A 87 -9.05 -1.26 0.21
C SER A 87 -8.60 0.21 0.30
N HIS A 88 -8.14 0.62 1.47
CA HIS A 88 -7.94 2.02 1.87
C HIS A 88 -6.50 2.49 1.53
N CYS A 89 -6.18 3.77 1.27
CA CYS A 89 -4.79 4.17 0.91
C CYS A 89 -3.88 4.36 2.14
N LEU A 90 -2.61 3.91 2.05
CA LEU A 90 -1.50 4.41 2.87
C LEU A 90 -0.60 5.31 2.00
N LEU A 91 -0.48 6.58 2.35
CA LEU A 91 0.41 7.55 1.72
C LEU A 91 1.84 7.43 2.27
N TYR A 92 2.82 7.62 1.39
CA TYR A 92 4.23 7.86 1.66
C TYR A 92 4.66 9.19 1.01
N THR A 93 5.35 10.03 1.78
CA THR A 93 5.95 11.31 1.37
C THR A 93 7.41 11.39 1.80
#